data_AF-A0AAD0EWD8-F1
#
_entry.id   AF-A0AAD0EWD8-F1
#
_cell.length_a   1.000
_cell.length_b   1.000
_cell.length_c   1.000
_cell.angle_alpha   90.00
_cell.angle_beta   90.00
_cell.angle_gamma   90.00
#
_symmetry.space_group_name_H-M   'P 1'
#
loop_
_entity.id
_entity.type
_entity.pdbx_description
1 polymer ?
#
loop_
_entity_poly.entity_id
_entity_poly.type
_entity_poly.pdbx_seq_one_letter_code
_entity_poly.pdbx_strand_id
1 'polypeptide(L)'
;MAFVGIQLKRFYRLVLLPFILTAGILLAGFVLEGSWSPGRIRPVMMVLTQVPVIAAGLSTAFVLNGDPIIELAESTPTGWRKVQVTRLLIITGANLTAAGLLFIGLHMMRLWPRDQGWVSIITPVGSIFIVNCLVFLIAVLTMSMPTSSLASMAIWLFLCFIWDPYITDPVRQRLVPMIIAAAGAIFGWKICSDTERNVVKVAAL
;
A
#
# COMPACT_ATOMS: atom_id res chain seq x y z
N MET A 1 -21.96 -4.71 7.90
CA MET A 1 -21.36 -3.71 8.82
C MET A 1 -20.56 -4.34 9.95
N ALA A 2 -21.14 -5.26 10.76
CA ALA A 2 -20.44 -5.84 11.92
C ALA A 2 -19.08 -6.49 11.59
N PHE A 3 -18.99 -7.27 10.50
CA PHE A 3 -17.73 -7.92 10.07
C PHE A 3 -16.60 -6.93 9.74
N VAL A 4 -16.91 -5.87 8.98
CA VAL A 4 -15.96 -4.81 8.63
C VAL A 4 -15.47 -4.10 9.89
N GLY A 5 -16.38 -3.79 10.82
CA GLY A 5 -16.04 -3.17 12.11
C GLY A 5 -15.09 -4.03 12.95
N ILE A 6 -15.24 -5.36 12.94
CA ILE A 6 -14.33 -6.28 13.62
C ILE A 6 -12.94 -6.25 12.98
N GLN A 7 -12.85 -6.34 11.65
CA GLN A 7 -11.57 -6.26 10.94
C GLN A 7 -10.87 -4.91 11.23
N LEU A 8 -11.62 -3.81 11.21
CA LEU A 8 -11.10 -2.50 11.54
C LEU A 8 -10.59 -2.44 12.99
N LYS A 9 -11.35 -2.95 13.97
CA LYS A 9 -10.94 -2.96 15.38
C LYS A 9 -9.65 -3.75 15.60
N ARG A 10 -9.38 -4.79 14.80
CA ARG A 10 -8.13 -5.56 14.89
C ARG A 10 -6.93 -4.81 14.35
N PHE A 11 -7.12 -4.12 13.23
CA PHE A 11 -6.02 -3.52 12.48
C PHE A 11 -5.99 -1.99 12.49
N TYR A 12 -6.79 -1.34 13.35
CA TYR A 12 -6.94 0.12 13.33
C TYR A 12 -5.60 0.86 13.44
N ARG A 13 -4.63 0.34 14.20
CA ARG A 13 -3.29 0.94 14.31
C ARG A 13 -2.56 0.97 12.97
N LEU A 14 -2.62 -0.12 12.20
CA LEU A 14 -2.02 -0.22 10.87
C LEU A 14 -2.78 0.63 9.84
N VAL A 15 -4.10 0.75 10.00
CA VAL A 15 -4.96 1.62 9.18
C VAL A 15 -4.70 3.11 9.46
N LEU A 16 -4.36 3.48 10.69
CA LEU A 16 -4.06 4.86 11.09
C LEU A 16 -2.63 5.30 10.73
N LEU A 17 -1.67 4.36 10.69
CA LEU A 17 -0.28 4.61 10.35
C LEU A 17 -0.07 5.51 9.11
N PRO A 18 -0.70 5.26 7.94
CA PRO A 18 -0.50 6.11 6.77
C PRO A 18 -0.97 7.56 6.98
N PHE A 19 -1.99 7.79 7.81
CA PHE A 19 -2.46 9.15 8.16
C PHE A 19 -1.47 9.86 9.09
N ILE A 20 -0.92 9.15 10.08
CA ILE A 20 0.09 9.69 10.99
C ILE A 20 1.33 10.10 10.20
N LEU A 21 1.80 9.25 9.29
CA LEU A 21 2.95 9.56 8.43
C LEU A 21 2.66 10.72 7.49
N THR A 22 1.46 10.77 6.91
CA THR A 22 1.02 11.89 6.06
C THR A 22 1.05 13.20 6.84
N ALA A 23 0.44 13.24 8.02
CA ALA A 23 0.45 14.42 8.87
C ALA A 23 1.87 14.85 9.25
N GLY A 24 2.74 13.91 9.60
CA GLY A 24 4.14 14.18 9.92
C GLY A 24 4.92 14.78 8.74
N ILE A 25 4.72 14.28 7.52
CA ILE A 25 5.38 14.81 6.33
C ILE A 25 4.83 16.19 5.95
N LEU A 26 3.51 16.41 6.07
CA LEU A 26 2.92 17.73 5.83
C LEU A 26 3.44 18.76 6.83
N LEU A 27 3.53 18.39 8.11
CA LEU A 27 4.11 19.24 9.15
C LEU A 27 5.58 19.55 8.86
N ALA A 28 6.37 18.54 8.45
CA ALA A 28 7.75 18.74 8.04
C ALA A 28 7.85 19.69 6.84
N GLY A 29 6.98 19.55 5.83
CA GLY A 29 6.89 20.46 4.70
C GLY A 29 6.66 21.91 5.12
N PHE A 30 5.66 22.13 5.98
CA PHE A 30 5.33 23.45 6.51
C PHE A 30 6.50 24.10 7.27
N VAL A 31 7.18 23.34 8.14
CA VAL A 31 8.34 23.84 8.92
C VAL A 31 9.53 24.15 8.01
N LEU A 32 9.78 23.31 7.01
CA LEU A 32 10.92 23.47 6.11
C LEU A 32 10.72 24.65 5.15
N GLU A 33 9.51 24.91 4.68
CA GLU A 33 9.19 26.07 3.82
C GLU A 33 9.59 27.40 4.48
N GLY A 34 9.38 27.54 5.78
CA GLY A 34 9.74 28.76 6.52
C GLY A 34 11.23 28.90 6.85
N SER A 35 12.05 27.86 6.66
CA SER A 35 13.42 27.83 7.17
C SER A 35 14.49 27.50 6.13
N TRP A 36 14.14 26.82 5.04
CA TRP A 36 15.09 26.28 4.06
C TRP A 36 14.85 26.87 2.66
N SER A 37 15.91 26.92 1.85
CA SER A 37 15.78 27.33 0.45
C SER A 37 15.12 26.22 -0.39
N PRO A 38 14.39 26.57 -1.47
CA PRO A 38 13.71 25.58 -2.32
C PRO A 38 14.64 24.48 -2.87
N GLY A 39 15.91 24.82 -3.14
CA GLY A 39 16.92 23.86 -3.60
C GLY A 39 17.26 22.77 -2.58
N ARG A 40 17.11 23.04 -1.28
CA ARG A 40 17.31 22.05 -0.20
C ARG A 40 16.04 21.27 0.11
N ILE A 41 14.87 21.89 0.00
CA ILE A 41 13.58 21.24 0.32
C ILE A 41 13.25 20.13 -0.69
N ARG A 42 13.50 20.38 -1.98
CA ARG A 42 13.19 19.42 -3.06
C ARG A 42 13.77 18.01 -2.85
N PRO A 43 15.09 17.83 -2.63
CA PRO A 43 15.64 16.48 -2.40
C PRO A 43 15.10 15.83 -1.13
N VAL A 44 14.82 16.61 -0.07
CA VAL A 44 14.20 16.07 1.15
C VAL A 44 12.78 15.56 0.86
N MET A 45 11.96 16.33 0.14
CA MET A 45 10.60 15.91 -0.22
C MET A 45 10.60 14.71 -1.17
N MET A 46 11.60 14.59 -2.06
CA MET A 46 11.78 13.39 -2.89
C MET A 46 11.92 12.11 -2.05
N VAL A 47 12.59 12.19 -0.90
CA VAL A 47 12.74 11.05 0.02
C VAL A 47 11.51 10.87 0.90
N LEU A 48 11.03 11.94 1.53
CA LEU A 48 9.91 11.88 2.48
C LEU A 48 8.63 11.36 1.82
N THR A 49 8.37 11.71 0.57
CA THR A 49 7.19 11.22 -0.17
C THR A 49 7.21 9.72 -0.45
N GLN A 50 8.35 9.03 -0.29
CA GLN A 50 8.44 7.57 -0.41
C GLN A 50 8.09 6.83 0.88
N VAL A 51 8.18 7.49 2.04
CA VAL A 51 7.91 6.89 3.35
C VAL A 51 6.49 6.29 3.44
N PRO A 52 5.43 6.96 2.97
CA PRO A 52 4.08 6.40 3.00
C PRO A 52 3.91 5.20 2.06
N VAL A 53 4.65 5.13 0.97
CA VAL A 53 4.58 4.01 0.00
C VAL A 53 5.13 2.74 0.62
N ILE A 54 6.32 2.80 1.23
CA ILE A 54 6.88 1.62 1.91
C ILE A 54 6.06 1.24 3.14
N ALA A 55 5.58 2.21 3.92
CA ALA A 55 4.73 1.95 5.07
C ALA A 55 3.40 1.29 4.67
N ALA A 56 2.82 1.67 3.52
CA ALA A 56 1.61 1.05 2.98
C ALA A 56 1.81 -0.42 2.61
N GLY A 57 2.95 -0.77 2.03
CA GLY A 57 3.24 -2.17 1.71
C GLY A 57 3.49 -3.02 2.95
N LEU A 58 4.22 -2.49 3.94
CA LEU A 58 4.41 -3.17 5.21
C LEU A 58 3.09 -3.32 5.97
N SER A 59 2.30 -2.25 6.09
CA SER A 59 0.99 -2.32 6.77
C SER A 59 0.06 -3.32 6.07
N THR A 60 0.06 -3.37 4.74
CA THR A 60 -0.69 -4.36 3.97
C THR A 60 -0.19 -5.79 4.25
N ALA A 61 1.12 -6.02 4.26
CA ALA A 61 1.69 -7.32 4.60
C ALA A 61 1.27 -7.78 6.01
N PHE A 62 1.30 -6.89 7.00
CA PHE A 62 0.84 -7.19 8.36
C PHE A 62 -0.67 -7.45 8.43
N VAL A 63 -1.49 -6.62 7.78
CA VAL A 63 -2.95 -6.78 7.78
C VAL A 63 -3.36 -8.11 7.16
N LEU A 64 -2.73 -8.52 6.07
CA LEU A 64 -3.10 -9.74 5.35
C LEU A 64 -2.59 -11.02 6.02
N ASN A 65 -1.48 -10.96 6.76
CA ASN A 65 -0.87 -12.14 7.41
C ASN A 65 -1.05 -12.19 8.95
N GLY A 66 -1.60 -11.15 9.57
CA GLY A 66 -1.50 -10.92 11.02
C GLY A 66 -2.46 -11.72 11.93
N ASP A 67 -3.30 -12.60 11.39
CA ASP A 67 -4.28 -13.35 12.21
C ASP A 67 -4.61 -14.72 11.59
N PRO A 68 -3.77 -15.75 11.86
CA PRO A 68 -3.98 -17.10 11.33
C PRO A 68 -5.14 -17.86 12.01
N ILE A 69 -5.56 -17.45 13.21
CA ILE A 69 -6.47 -18.24 14.07
C ILE A 69 -7.91 -18.26 13.56
N ILE A 70 -8.32 -17.26 12.78
CA ILE A 70 -9.69 -17.14 12.26
C ILE A 70 -9.84 -17.62 10.82
N GLU A 71 -8.73 -17.90 10.15
CA GLU A 71 -8.71 -18.39 8.77
C GLU A 71 -8.72 -19.94 8.70
N LEU A 72 -8.64 -20.63 9.86
CA LEU A 72 -8.49 -22.07 9.97
C LEU A 72 -9.79 -22.89 10.06
N ALA A 73 -10.95 -22.24 10.16
CA ALA A 73 -12.21 -22.93 10.35
C ALA A 73 -13.12 -22.72 9.15
N GLU A 74 -13.17 -23.72 8.26
CA GLU A 74 -14.27 -23.88 7.28
C GLU A 74 -15.65 -23.94 7.96
N SER A 75 -15.70 -24.09 9.29
CA SER A 75 -16.91 -23.99 10.12
C SER A 75 -17.26 -22.56 10.54
N THR A 76 -16.46 -21.55 10.20
CA THR A 76 -16.85 -20.15 10.42
C THR A 76 -17.76 -19.66 9.30
N PRO A 77 -18.78 -18.83 9.59
CA PRO A 77 -19.74 -18.36 8.57
C PRO A 77 -19.13 -17.43 7.50
N THR A 78 -17.83 -17.11 7.55
CA THR A 78 -17.16 -16.25 6.57
C THR A 78 -15.91 -16.90 5.99
N GLY A 79 -15.96 -17.28 4.72
CA GLY A 79 -14.82 -17.89 4.02
C GLY A 79 -13.61 -16.96 3.85
N TRP A 80 -12.44 -17.57 3.73
CA TRP A 80 -11.12 -16.93 3.63
C TRP A 80 -11.06 -15.79 2.59
N ARG A 81 -11.51 -16.04 1.37
CA ARG A 81 -11.56 -15.03 0.29
C ARG A 81 -12.23 -13.73 0.74
N LYS A 82 -13.33 -13.83 1.49
CA LYS A 82 -14.06 -12.66 1.99
C LYS A 82 -13.25 -11.90 3.03
N VAL A 83 -12.54 -12.61 3.91
CA VAL A 83 -11.66 -12.01 4.93
C VAL A 83 -10.53 -11.24 4.27
N GLN A 84 -9.75 -11.89 3.42
CA GLN A 84 -8.57 -11.29 2.80
C GLN A 84 -8.92 -10.08 1.93
N VAL A 85 -9.99 -10.15 1.16
CA VAL A 85 -10.41 -9.02 0.33
C VAL A 85 -11.01 -7.89 1.14
N THR A 86 -11.74 -8.18 2.21
CA THR A 86 -12.22 -7.12 3.12
C THR A 86 -11.03 -6.38 3.76
N ARG A 87 -10.03 -7.13 4.23
CA ARG A 87 -8.79 -6.58 4.79
C ARG A 87 -8.03 -5.74 3.77
N LEU A 88 -7.85 -6.25 2.55
CA LEU A 88 -7.22 -5.54 1.45
C LEU A 88 -7.95 -4.23 1.13
N LEU A 89 -9.29 -4.27 1.02
CA LEU A 89 -10.09 -3.08 0.71
C LEU A 89 -9.97 -2.02 1.80
N ILE A 90 -10.02 -2.41 3.09
CA ILE A 90 -9.87 -1.49 4.22
C ILE A 90 -8.49 -0.82 4.17
N ILE A 91 -7.41 -1.60 4.10
CA ILE A 91 -6.06 -1.03 4.16
C ILE A 91 -5.73 -0.22 2.89
N THR A 92 -6.22 -0.67 1.73
CA THR A 92 -6.05 0.06 0.46
C THR A 92 -6.81 1.38 0.47
N GLY A 93 -8.07 1.39 0.91
CA GLY A 93 -8.85 2.62 1.03
C GLY A 93 -8.16 3.64 1.95
N ALA A 94 -7.63 3.18 3.09
CA ALA A 94 -6.88 4.03 4.02
C ALA A 94 -5.58 4.58 3.40
N ASN A 95 -4.75 3.71 2.81
CA ASN A 95 -3.49 4.12 2.19
C ASN A 95 -3.72 5.08 1.02
N LEU A 96 -4.73 4.85 0.17
CA LEU A 96 -5.07 5.73 -0.96
C LEU A 96 -5.57 7.09 -0.48
N THR A 97 -6.42 7.11 0.55
CA THR A 97 -6.92 8.37 1.14
C THR A 97 -5.76 9.19 1.70
N ALA A 98 -4.89 8.57 2.49
CA ALA A 98 -3.71 9.22 3.05
C ALA A 98 -2.75 9.73 1.96
N ALA A 99 -2.50 8.94 0.92
CA ALA A 99 -1.68 9.36 -0.23
C ALA A 99 -2.28 10.54 -0.99
N GLY A 100 -3.60 10.55 -1.17
CA GLY A 100 -4.31 11.70 -1.75
C GLY A 100 -4.19 12.96 -0.89
N LEU A 101 -4.39 12.83 0.43
CA LEU A 101 -4.22 13.96 1.36
C LEU A 101 -2.79 14.50 1.37
N LEU A 102 -1.80 13.62 1.34
CA LEU A 102 -0.38 13.99 1.24
C LEU A 102 -0.12 14.79 -0.03
N PHE A 103 -0.58 14.27 -1.18
CA PHE A 103 -0.44 14.95 -2.46
C PHE A 103 -1.09 16.32 -2.43
N ILE A 104 -2.37 16.40 -2.03
CA ILE A 104 -3.12 17.66 -1.99
C ILE A 104 -2.39 18.68 -1.11
N GLY A 105 -1.98 18.29 0.10
CA GLY A 105 -1.30 19.19 1.02
C GLY A 105 0.03 19.71 0.47
N LEU A 106 0.90 18.83 -0.02
CA LEU A 106 2.19 19.22 -0.59
C LEU A 106 2.04 19.98 -1.92
N HIS A 107 1.04 19.67 -2.73
CA HIS A 107 0.74 20.38 -3.98
C HIS A 107 0.30 21.82 -3.69
N MET A 108 -0.58 22.02 -2.70
CA MET A 108 -0.99 23.36 -2.27
C MET A 108 0.18 24.19 -1.70
N MET A 109 1.12 23.55 -1.01
CA MET A 109 2.36 24.19 -0.54
C MET A 109 3.43 24.34 -1.64
N ARG A 110 3.19 23.87 -2.87
CA ARG A 110 4.17 23.83 -3.97
C ARG A 110 5.47 23.07 -3.62
N LEU A 111 5.35 22.10 -2.72
CA LEU A 111 6.43 21.24 -2.23
C LEU A 111 6.41 19.84 -2.84
N TRP A 112 5.41 19.53 -3.69
CA TRP A 112 5.33 18.23 -4.34
C TRP A 112 6.54 17.99 -5.27
N PRO A 113 7.25 16.84 -5.15
CA PRO A 113 8.37 16.54 -6.03
C PRO A 113 7.96 16.39 -7.48
N ARG A 114 8.63 17.13 -8.39
CA ARG A 114 8.36 17.10 -9.84
C ARG A 114 6.86 17.34 -10.16
N ASP A 115 6.30 18.36 -9.51
CA ASP A 115 4.91 18.77 -9.70
C ASP A 115 4.61 19.15 -11.16
N GLN A 116 3.70 18.41 -11.78
CA GLN A 116 3.16 18.64 -13.13
C GLN A 116 1.67 19.02 -13.06
N GLY A 117 1.24 19.56 -11.92
CA GLY A 117 -0.16 19.87 -11.63
C GLY A 117 -0.91 18.65 -11.09
N TRP A 118 -2.23 18.71 -11.16
CA TRP A 118 -3.12 17.68 -10.59
C TRP A 118 -2.89 16.27 -11.12
N VAL A 119 -2.31 16.11 -12.32
CA VAL A 119 -1.96 14.80 -12.87
C VAL A 119 -0.93 14.06 -12.01
N SER A 120 -0.08 14.79 -11.27
CA SER A 120 0.94 14.21 -10.39
C SER A 120 0.37 13.39 -9.23
N ILE A 121 -0.94 13.50 -8.95
CA ILE A 121 -1.63 12.65 -7.97
C ILE A 121 -1.54 11.16 -8.32
N ILE A 122 -1.40 10.82 -9.60
CA ILE A 122 -1.29 9.43 -10.05
C ILE A 122 -0.01 8.77 -9.51
N THR A 123 1.05 9.54 -9.25
CA THR A 123 2.31 9.01 -8.75
C THR A 123 2.14 8.35 -7.38
N PRO A 124 1.67 9.04 -6.32
CA PRO A 124 1.47 8.42 -5.02
C PRO A 124 0.30 7.43 -5.01
N VAL A 125 -0.84 7.77 -5.62
CA VAL A 125 -2.02 6.89 -5.66
C VAL A 125 -1.71 5.58 -6.38
N GLY A 126 -1.04 5.67 -7.54
CA GLY A 126 -0.61 4.52 -8.31
C GLY A 126 0.41 3.68 -7.56
N SER A 127 1.40 4.29 -6.89
CA SER A 127 2.38 3.54 -6.07
C SER A 127 1.70 2.73 -4.96
N ILE A 128 0.76 3.33 -4.23
CA ILE A 128 -0.02 2.63 -3.20
C ILE A 128 -0.80 1.46 -3.80
N PHE A 129 -1.51 1.70 -4.91
CA PHE A 129 -2.27 0.65 -5.60
C PHE A 129 -1.37 -0.53 -6.00
N ILE A 130 -0.24 -0.24 -6.65
CA ILE A 130 0.72 -1.26 -7.11
C ILE A 130 1.21 -2.10 -5.94
N VAL A 131 1.72 -1.45 -4.90
CA VAL A 131 2.30 -2.12 -3.73
C VAL A 131 1.24 -2.99 -3.04
N ASN A 132 0.06 -2.45 -2.77
CA ASN A 132 -0.99 -3.21 -2.07
C ASN A 132 -1.46 -4.44 -2.87
N CYS A 133 -1.66 -4.29 -4.18
CA CYS A 133 -2.11 -5.40 -5.04
C CYS A 133 -1.08 -6.52 -5.16
N LEU A 134 0.20 -6.16 -5.32
CA LEU A 134 1.28 -7.16 -5.43
C LEU A 134 1.59 -7.81 -4.08
N VAL A 135 1.58 -7.06 -2.98
CA VAL A 135 1.71 -7.63 -1.64
C VAL A 135 0.55 -8.59 -1.35
N PHE A 136 -0.67 -8.27 -1.78
CA PHE A 136 -1.80 -9.19 -1.66
C PHE A 136 -1.57 -10.52 -2.39
N LEU A 137 -1.10 -10.47 -3.64
CA LEU A 137 -0.74 -11.67 -4.37
C LEU A 137 0.27 -12.53 -3.60
N ILE A 138 1.34 -11.91 -3.09
CA ILE A 138 2.39 -12.63 -2.34
C ILE A 138 1.85 -13.18 -1.02
N ALA A 139 1.03 -12.43 -0.29
CA ALA A 139 0.43 -12.87 0.95
C ALA A 139 -0.44 -14.11 0.74
N VAL A 140 -1.27 -14.14 -0.29
CA VAL A 140 -2.12 -15.29 -0.60
C VAL A 140 -1.31 -16.49 -1.13
N LEU A 141 -0.21 -16.24 -1.85
CA LEU A 141 0.66 -17.31 -2.33
C LEU A 141 1.43 -17.98 -1.20
N THR A 142 1.96 -17.18 -0.27
CA THR A 142 3.00 -17.61 0.68
C THR A 142 2.52 -17.73 2.12
N MET A 143 1.46 -17.02 2.50
CA MET A 143 0.92 -16.96 3.88
C MET A 143 1.99 -16.62 4.92
N SER A 144 3.01 -15.88 4.47
CA SER A 144 4.21 -15.56 5.23
C SER A 144 4.35 -14.06 5.34
N MET A 145 4.28 -13.56 6.57
CA MET A 145 4.54 -12.16 6.88
C MET A 145 5.96 -11.73 6.47
N PRO A 146 7.04 -12.49 6.78
CA PRO A 146 8.39 -12.13 6.34
C PRO A 146 8.50 -12.02 4.83
N THR A 147 7.94 -12.98 4.08
CA THR A 147 8.00 -12.99 2.61
C THR A 147 7.19 -11.84 2.01
N SER A 148 6.01 -11.54 2.55
CA SER A 148 5.17 -10.42 2.11
C SER A 148 5.84 -9.07 2.39
N SER A 149 6.55 -8.94 3.51
CA SER A 149 7.29 -7.73 3.89
C SER A 149 8.51 -7.52 2.99
N LEU A 150 9.26 -8.59 2.70
CA LEU A 150 10.37 -8.55 1.74
C LEU A 150 9.88 -8.19 0.33
N ALA A 151 8.75 -8.76 -0.09
CA ALA A 151 8.13 -8.40 -1.37
C ALA A 151 7.73 -6.92 -1.40
N SER A 152 7.11 -6.40 -0.35
CA SER A 152 6.80 -4.97 -0.21
C SER A 152 8.04 -4.09 -0.42
N MET A 153 9.15 -4.42 0.27
CA MET A 153 10.41 -3.71 0.12
C MET A 153 10.96 -3.81 -1.30
N ALA A 154 10.95 -5.00 -1.90
CA ALA A 154 11.43 -5.22 -3.26
C ALA A 154 10.61 -4.46 -4.31
N ILE A 155 9.28 -4.45 -4.20
CA ILE A 155 8.39 -3.68 -5.09
C ILE A 155 8.68 -2.18 -4.95
N TRP A 156 8.78 -1.69 -3.71
CA TRP A 156 9.11 -0.29 -3.46
C TRP A 156 10.48 0.10 -4.02
N LEU A 157 11.52 -0.71 -3.80
CA LEU A 157 12.87 -0.49 -4.35
C LEU A 157 12.85 -0.49 -5.87
N PHE A 158 12.14 -1.44 -6.49
CA PHE A 158 11.98 -1.48 -7.94
C PHE A 158 11.33 -0.20 -8.47
N LEU A 159 10.22 0.24 -7.87
CA LEU A 159 9.56 1.48 -8.27
C LEU A 159 10.51 2.67 -8.12
N CYS A 160 11.12 2.86 -6.95
CA CYS A 160 11.89 4.07 -6.65
C CYS A 160 13.24 4.16 -7.37
N PHE A 161 13.96 3.04 -7.52
CA PHE A 161 15.33 3.05 -8.04
C PHE A 161 15.45 2.53 -9.47
N ILE A 162 14.52 1.70 -9.93
CA ILE A 162 14.63 1.02 -11.24
C ILE A 162 13.61 1.59 -12.24
N TRP A 163 12.41 1.94 -11.80
CA TRP A 163 11.34 2.36 -12.71
C TRP A 163 11.19 3.89 -12.79
N ASP A 164 10.93 4.52 -11.64
CA ASP A 164 10.59 5.94 -11.53
C ASP A 164 11.67 6.91 -12.03
N PRO A 165 12.98 6.62 -11.90
CA PRO A 165 14.02 7.53 -12.40
C PRO A 165 14.05 7.65 -13.93
N TYR A 166 13.60 6.62 -14.65
CA TYR A 166 13.74 6.55 -16.12
C TYR A 166 12.48 6.99 -16.87
N ILE A 167 11.34 7.09 -16.20
CA ILE A 167 10.06 7.53 -16.80
C ILE A 167 9.59 8.81 -16.10
N THR A 168 9.65 9.93 -16.82
CA THR A 168 9.38 11.26 -16.28
C THR A 168 7.92 11.71 -16.39
N ASP A 169 7.18 11.16 -17.35
CA ASP A 169 5.73 11.39 -17.49
C ASP A 169 4.96 10.54 -16.46
N PRO A 170 4.25 11.15 -15.49
CA PRO A 170 3.63 10.43 -14.37
C PRO A 170 2.58 9.41 -14.82
N VAL A 171 1.90 9.65 -15.95
CA VAL A 171 0.89 8.71 -16.47
C VAL A 171 1.56 7.44 -16.98
N ARG A 172 2.55 7.57 -17.88
CA ARG A 172 3.34 6.42 -18.37
C ARG A 172 4.10 5.72 -17.25
N GLN A 173 4.55 6.49 -16.26
CA GLN A 173 5.27 5.98 -15.09
C GLN A 173 4.41 5.02 -14.24
N ARG A 174 3.07 5.13 -14.29
CA ARG A 174 2.19 4.32 -13.43
C ARG A 174 1.33 3.31 -14.19
N LEU A 175 0.97 3.58 -15.45
CA LEU A 175 0.04 2.75 -16.19
C LEU A 175 0.47 1.28 -16.30
N VAL A 176 1.71 1.01 -16.74
CA VAL A 176 2.20 -0.36 -16.94
C VAL A 176 2.30 -1.13 -15.61
N PRO A 177 2.94 -0.59 -14.55
CA PRO A 177 2.97 -1.28 -13.27
C PRO A 177 1.59 -1.50 -12.65
N MET A 178 0.66 -0.55 -12.82
CA MET A 178 -0.71 -0.69 -12.33
C MET A 178 -1.46 -1.83 -13.03
N ILE A 179 -1.30 -1.99 -14.35
CA ILE A 179 -1.92 -3.11 -15.08
C ILE A 179 -1.37 -4.45 -14.58
N ILE A 180 -0.04 -4.55 -14.39
CA ILE A 180 0.61 -5.75 -13.84
C ILE A 180 0.09 -6.05 -12.43
N ALA A 181 -0.01 -5.03 -11.58
CA ALA A 181 -0.50 -5.17 -10.22
C ALA A 181 -1.97 -5.60 -10.17
N ALA A 182 -2.82 -5.03 -11.03
CA ALA A 182 -4.22 -5.43 -11.15
C ALA A 182 -4.36 -6.89 -11.59
N ALA A 183 -3.58 -7.32 -12.59
CA ALA A 183 -3.54 -8.73 -13.01
C ALA A 183 -3.10 -9.65 -11.86
N GLY A 184 -2.07 -9.24 -11.09
CA GLY A 184 -1.62 -9.94 -9.90
C GLY A 184 -2.70 -10.08 -8.83
N ALA A 185 -3.45 -9.00 -8.56
CA ALA A 185 -4.56 -9.04 -7.60
C ALA A 185 -5.70 -9.93 -8.07
N ILE A 186 -6.04 -9.93 -9.36
CA ILE A 186 -7.05 -10.84 -9.94
C ILE A 186 -6.61 -12.29 -9.77
N PHE A 187 -5.32 -12.59 -9.98
CA PHE A 187 -4.79 -13.93 -9.76
C PHE A 187 -4.81 -14.34 -8.29
N GLY A 188 -4.40 -13.45 -7.37
CA GLY A 188 -4.51 -13.67 -5.93
C GLY A 188 -5.94 -13.96 -5.48
N TRP A 189 -6.92 -13.22 -6.01
CA TRP A 189 -8.34 -13.43 -5.76
C TRP A 189 -8.84 -14.80 -6.22
N LYS A 190 -8.37 -15.28 -7.38
CA LYS A 190 -8.68 -16.65 -7.86
C LYS A 190 -8.07 -17.72 -6.94
N ILE A 191 -6.86 -17.51 -6.44
CA ILE A 191 -6.24 -18.45 -5.48
C ILE A 191 -7.06 -18.52 -4.19
N CYS A 192 -7.56 -17.40 -3.68
CA CYS A 192 -8.42 -17.40 -2.48
C CYS A 192 -9.72 -18.20 -2.67
N SER A 193 -10.17 -18.44 -3.90
CA SER A 193 -11.39 -19.22 -4.18
C SER A 193 -11.18 -20.74 -4.27
N ASP A 194 -9.93 -21.19 -4.26
CA ASP A 194 -9.57 -22.60 -4.36
C ASP A 194 -9.49 -23.23 -2.96
N THR A 195 -10.64 -23.75 -2.49
CA THR A 195 -10.80 -24.27 -1.13
C THR A 195 -9.89 -25.47 -0.84
N GLU A 196 -9.72 -26.38 -1.80
CA GLU A 196 -8.89 -27.59 -1.63
C GLU A 196 -7.41 -27.24 -1.45
N ARG A 197 -6.90 -26.31 -2.27
CA ARG A 197 -5.52 -25.83 -2.16
C ARG A 197 -5.26 -25.11 -0.84
N ASN A 198 -6.26 -24.43 -0.32
CA ASN A 198 -6.21 -23.69 0.93
C ASN A 198 -6.12 -24.62 2.15
N VAL A 199 -6.87 -25.73 2.16
CA VAL A 199 -6.78 -26.77 3.19
C VAL A 199 -5.41 -27.44 3.19
N VAL A 200 -4.86 -27.77 2.01
CA VAL A 200 -3.55 -28.42 1.89
C VAL A 200 -2.41 -27.53 2.39
N LYS A 201 -2.44 -26.22 2.10
CA LYS A 201 -1.42 -25.28 2.59
C LYS A 201 -1.40 -25.14 4.11
N VAL A 202 -2.56 -25.24 4.75
CA VAL A 202 -2.69 -25.20 6.21
C VAL A 202 -2.21 -26.50 6.84
N ALA A 203 -2.50 -27.65 6.23
CA ALA A 203 -2.05 -28.96 6.71
C ALA A 203 -0.53 -29.17 6.63
N ALA A 204 0.19 -28.32 5.90
CA ALA A 204 1.64 -28.38 5.71
C ALA A 204 2.43 -27.41 6.64
N LEU A 205 1.74 -26.63 7.47
CA LEU A 205 2.30 -25.76 8.52
C LEU A 205 2.32 -26.49 9.87
#